data_AF-A0AAN9Z9N7-F1
#
_entry.id   AF-A0AAN9Z9N7-F1
#
_cell.length_a   1.000
_cell.length_b   1.000
_cell.length_c   1.000
_cell.angle_alpha   90.00
_cell.angle_beta   90.00
_cell.angle_gamma   90.00
#
_symmetry.space_group_name_H-M   'P 1'
#
loop_
_entity.id
_entity.type
_entity.pdbx_description
1 polymer ?
#
loop_
_entity_poly.entity_id
_entity_poly.type
_entity_poly.pdbx_seq_one_letter_code
_entity_poly.pdbx_strand_id
1 'polypeptide(L)'
;MAAKDTRISPVRSKTTVKANQESQEPVRLPSRWHVICRPKIFVPVVWIVATVLLLGAIFLYFITKRWPILEEDEPTQRKRNPQVVVILIPGMRWDALDTWTERELRGFRPFFSHGVRVSQVAPVFPSFSLPSWTTLQTGLYPEEHGILGDAMYDSEAQMDFDEFRDSVKDDRWWQEREPIWITATEAGRRVATLQWNNADVPFYGKLPEVAQGYTASSSSFLERVENVTKLLRQEFNLIMVSYDGLENATLKYGPFSKEVMFYVFI
;
A
#
# COMPACT_ATOMS: atom_id res chain seq x y z
N MET A 1 -68.87 -75.15 -19.24
CA MET A 1 -68.13 -76.32 -19.80
C MET A 1 -66.87 -76.45 -18.94
N ALA A 2 -66.68 -77.50 -18.12
CA ALA A 2 -66.42 -78.91 -18.47
C ALA A 2 -65.04 -79.06 -19.14
N ALA A 3 -64.11 -79.94 -18.72
CA ALA A 3 -64.14 -81.09 -17.77
C ALA A 3 -63.11 -80.87 -16.61
N LYS A 4 -63.04 -81.59 -15.47
CA LYS A 4 -62.96 -83.05 -15.19
C LYS A 4 -61.79 -83.74 -15.94
N ASP A 5 -61.06 -84.71 -15.41
CA ASP A 5 -60.90 -85.34 -14.07
C ASP A 5 -59.40 -85.86 -14.05
N THR A 6 -58.74 -86.44 -13.03
CA THR A 6 -59.13 -87.22 -11.85
C THR A 6 -58.04 -87.10 -10.73
N ARG A 7 -57.75 -88.15 -9.95
CA ARG A 7 -56.58 -88.32 -9.03
C ARG A 7 -55.82 -89.62 -9.39
N ILE A 8 -54.60 -89.83 -8.86
CA ILE A 8 -54.13 -91.13 -8.28
C ILE A 8 -52.74 -91.00 -7.61
N SER A 9 -52.59 -91.72 -6.50
CA SER A 9 -51.37 -92.14 -5.77
C SER A 9 -51.68 -93.58 -5.22
N PRO A 10 -50.81 -94.40 -4.56
CA PRO A 10 -49.71 -94.08 -3.63
C PRO A 10 -48.54 -95.15 -3.58
N VAL A 11 -47.98 -95.44 -2.38
CA VAL A 11 -47.05 -96.56 -1.97
C VAL A 11 -45.56 -96.42 -2.38
N ARG A 12 -44.50 -96.60 -1.57
CA ARG A 12 -44.21 -96.98 -0.14
C ARG A 12 -43.78 -98.43 0.22
N SER A 13 -42.47 -98.71 0.13
CA SER A 13 -41.70 -99.68 0.97
C SER A 13 -40.20 -99.33 0.89
N LYS A 14 -39.34 -99.37 1.93
CA LYS A 14 -38.89 -100.50 2.79
C LYS A 14 -38.26 -101.64 1.94
N THR A 15 -37.06 -102.19 2.21
CA THR A 15 -36.29 -102.33 3.47
C THR A 15 -34.75 -102.43 3.20
N THR A 16 -33.92 -102.21 4.22
CA THR A 16 -32.46 -102.47 4.29
C THR A 16 -32.10 -103.97 4.18
N VAL A 17 -30.85 -104.33 3.78
CA VAL A 17 -29.98 -105.35 4.44
C VAL A 17 -28.56 -105.46 3.82
N LYS A 18 -27.59 -105.74 4.71
CA LYS A 18 -26.20 -106.29 4.65
C LYS A 18 -25.69 -107.00 3.36
N ALA A 19 -24.38 -107.25 3.13
CA ALA A 19 -23.08 -106.73 3.62
C ALA A 19 -21.87 -107.46 2.93
N ASN A 20 -20.63 -107.15 3.35
CA ASN A 20 -19.36 -107.91 3.25
C ASN A 20 -18.53 -108.00 1.93
N GLN A 21 -17.28 -107.51 2.07
CA GLN A 21 -15.97 -108.11 1.70
C GLN A 21 -15.51 -108.34 0.23
N GLU A 22 -14.39 -107.67 -0.06
CA GLU A 22 -13.12 -108.16 -0.65
C GLU A 22 -13.07 -108.91 -2.00
N SER A 23 -12.41 -108.25 -2.97
CA SER A 23 -11.55 -108.92 -3.98
C SER A 23 -10.45 -107.95 -4.46
N GLN A 24 -9.31 -108.47 -4.91
CA GLN A 24 -8.05 -107.73 -5.13
C GLN A 24 -7.91 -107.09 -6.52
N GLU A 25 -7.21 -105.93 -6.56
CA GLU A 25 -6.18 -105.51 -7.55
C GLU A 25 -6.46 -105.41 -9.09
N PRO A 26 -5.63 -104.69 -9.88
CA PRO A 26 -5.05 -103.35 -9.67
C PRO A 26 -5.13 -102.45 -10.95
N VAL A 27 -4.22 -101.45 -11.07
CA VAL A 27 -3.76 -100.75 -12.31
C VAL A 27 -4.39 -99.38 -12.70
N ARG A 28 -3.48 -98.40 -12.91
CA ARG A 28 -3.56 -97.09 -13.63
C ARG A 28 -4.38 -95.92 -13.02
N LEU A 29 -3.64 -94.86 -12.69
CA LEU A 29 -4.12 -93.48 -12.51
C LEU A 29 -4.63 -92.88 -13.84
N PRO A 30 -5.58 -91.94 -13.78
CA PRO A 30 -5.19 -90.56 -14.12
C PRO A 30 -5.73 -89.45 -13.18
N SER A 31 -5.24 -88.25 -13.42
CA SER A 31 -5.21 -87.04 -12.59
C SER A 31 -6.50 -86.19 -12.48
N ARG A 32 -6.41 -85.19 -11.56
CA ARG A 32 -7.16 -83.92 -11.44
C ARG A 32 -8.35 -83.82 -10.46
N TRP A 33 -8.12 -83.05 -9.39
CA TRP A 33 -8.95 -81.99 -8.77
C TRP A 33 -10.48 -82.18 -8.69
N HIS A 34 -11.14 -81.98 -7.53
CA HIS A 34 -11.22 -80.66 -6.88
C HIS A 34 -11.51 -80.72 -5.36
N VAL A 35 -10.98 -79.73 -4.64
CA VAL A 35 -11.26 -79.48 -3.21
C VAL A 35 -12.49 -78.58 -3.05
N ILE A 36 -13.40 -78.93 -2.14
CA ILE A 36 -14.60 -78.12 -1.83
C ILE A 36 -14.30 -77.13 -0.69
N CYS A 37 -13.80 -75.95 -1.04
CA CYS A 37 -13.89 -74.76 -0.21
C CYS A 37 -14.94 -73.81 -0.81
N ARG A 38 -15.90 -73.30 -0.02
CA ARG A 38 -17.01 -72.44 -0.52
C ARG A 38 -16.82 -70.95 -0.12
N PRO A 39 -16.28 -70.09 -1.01
CA PRO A 39 -16.07 -68.67 -0.71
C PRO A 39 -17.29 -67.82 -1.13
N LYS A 40 -18.41 -67.90 -0.39
CA LYS A 40 -19.63 -67.10 -0.69
C LYS A 40 -19.97 -65.99 0.32
N ILE A 41 -19.43 -66.04 1.54
CA ILE A 41 -19.65 -64.99 2.57
C ILE A 41 -18.41 -64.11 2.76
N PHE A 42 -17.21 -64.66 2.57
CA PHE A 42 -15.95 -63.91 2.75
C PHE A 42 -15.81 -62.74 1.77
N VAL A 43 -16.22 -62.92 0.51
CA VAL A 43 -16.09 -61.92 -0.56
C VAL A 43 -16.83 -60.61 -0.22
N PRO A 44 -18.15 -60.57 0.05
CA PRO A 44 -18.84 -59.32 0.36
C PRO A 44 -18.32 -58.64 1.63
N VAL A 45 -17.89 -59.38 2.66
CA VAL A 45 -17.32 -58.80 3.88
C VAL A 45 -15.99 -58.08 3.57
N VAL A 46 -15.12 -58.68 2.75
CA VAL A 46 -13.87 -58.03 2.31
C VAL A 46 -14.15 -56.76 1.50
N TRP A 47 -15.15 -56.74 0.61
CA TRP A 47 -15.53 -55.53 -0.13
C TRP A 47 -16.12 -54.43 0.78
N ILE A 48 -16.90 -54.80 1.82
CA ILE A 48 -17.41 -53.83 2.80
C ILE A 48 -16.27 -53.23 3.62
N VAL A 49 -15.34 -54.04 4.12
CA VAL A 49 -14.17 -53.53 4.86
C VAL A 49 -13.28 -52.67 3.96
N ALA A 50 -13.04 -53.07 2.71
CA ALA A 50 -12.25 -52.28 1.75
C ALA A 50 -12.92 -50.93 1.42
N THR A 51 -14.24 -50.89 1.24
CA THR A 51 -14.96 -49.63 0.97
C THR A 51 -15.01 -48.71 2.20
N VAL A 52 -15.19 -49.25 3.41
CA VAL A 52 -15.11 -48.45 4.64
C VAL A 52 -13.69 -47.88 4.85
N LEU A 53 -12.64 -48.67 4.61
CA LEU A 53 -11.26 -48.20 4.69
C LEU A 53 -10.94 -47.15 3.62
N LEU A 54 -11.44 -47.33 2.39
CA LEU A 54 -11.23 -46.37 1.30
C LEU A 54 -11.98 -45.05 1.53
N LEU A 55 -13.23 -45.11 2.02
CA LEU A 55 -13.98 -43.92 2.43
C LEU A 55 -13.35 -43.23 3.64
N GLY A 56 -12.83 -43.99 4.62
CA GLY A 56 -12.07 -43.46 5.75
C GLY A 56 -10.77 -42.78 5.32
N ALA A 57 -10.05 -43.35 4.35
CA ALA A 57 -8.84 -42.76 3.77
C ALA A 57 -9.16 -41.49 2.96
N ILE A 58 -10.28 -41.46 2.22
CA ILE A 58 -10.78 -40.25 1.55
C ILE A 58 -11.16 -39.18 2.59
N PHE A 59 -11.88 -39.53 3.66
CA PHE A 59 -12.25 -38.59 4.72
C PHE A 59 -11.02 -38.01 5.44
N LEU A 60 -10.02 -38.85 5.75
CA LEU A 60 -8.72 -38.42 6.27
C LEU A 60 -7.93 -37.57 5.28
N TYR A 61 -8.00 -37.87 3.98
CA TYR A 61 -7.42 -37.02 2.94
C TYR A 61 -8.07 -35.64 2.94
N PHE A 62 -9.40 -35.54 2.97
CA PHE A 62 -10.14 -34.26 3.00
C PHE A 62 -9.97 -33.48 4.31
N ILE A 63 -9.59 -34.13 5.42
CA ILE A 63 -9.23 -33.46 6.68
C ILE A 63 -7.77 -32.98 6.67
N THR A 64 -6.83 -33.79 6.17
CA THR A 64 -5.39 -33.50 6.20
C THR A 64 -4.94 -32.60 5.06
N LYS A 65 -5.48 -32.81 3.84
CA LYS A 65 -5.64 -31.74 2.85
C LYS A 65 -6.77 -30.84 3.34
N ARG A 66 -6.45 -30.01 4.34
CA ARG A 66 -7.20 -28.80 4.70
C ARG A 66 -7.70 -28.19 3.40
N TRP A 67 -9.01 -28.34 3.15
CA TRP A 67 -9.59 -27.85 1.89
C TRP A 67 -9.19 -26.38 1.75
N PRO A 68 -8.70 -25.94 0.59
CA PRO A 68 -8.54 -24.52 0.35
C PRO A 68 -9.94 -23.93 0.40
N ILE A 69 -10.30 -23.44 1.59
CA ILE A 69 -11.10 -22.23 1.70
C ILE A 69 -10.45 -21.31 0.69
N LEU A 70 -11.26 -20.78 -0.23
CA LEU A 70 -10.81 -19.63 -1.00
C LEU A 70 -10.65 -18.54 0.05
N GLU A 71 -9.41 -18.38 0.53
CA GLU A 71 -8.91 -17.06 0.86
C GLU A 71 -9.16 -16.25 -0.42
N GLU A 72 -10.29 -15.54 -0.43
CA GLU A 72 -10.36 -14.30 -1.17
C GLU A 72 -9.09 -13.56 -0.79
N ASP A 73 -8.21 -13.27 -1.75
CA ASP A 73 -6.97 -12.55 -1.50
C ASP A 73 -7.35 -11.25 -0.79
N GLU A 74 -7.16 -11.20 0.54
CA GLU A 74 -7.54 -10.08 1.42
C GLU A 74 -6.87 -8.83 0.84
N PRO A 75 -7.63 -7.95 0.15
CA PRO A 75 -7.22 -7.39 -1.15
C PRO A 75 -5.93 -6.62 -1.02
N THR A 76 -4.82 -7.33 -1.33
CA THR A 76 -3.53 -7.14 -0.65
C THR A 76 -3.28 -5.67 -0.41
N GLN A 77 -3.48 -5.26 0.85
CA GLN A 77 -3.51 -3.85 1.24
C GLN A 77 -2.13 -3.27 0.97
N ARG A 78 -1.91 -2.81 -0.27
CA ARG A 78 -0.67 -2.24 -0.78
C ARG A 78 -0.26 -1.23 0.24
N LYS A 79 0.75 -1.58 1.05
CA LYS A 79 1.06 -0.93 2.32
C LYS A 79 1.22 0.55 2.02
N ARG A 80 0.17 1.33 2.27
CA ARG A 80 0.07 2.67 1.66
C ARG A 80 1.20 3.47 2.26
N ASN A 81 2.20 3.76 1.44
CA ASN A 81 3.19 4.77 1.70
C ASN A 81 2.53 6.08 1.24
N PRO A 82 1.85 6.85 2.11
CA PRO A 82 1.30 8.12 1.70
C PRO A 82 2.46 8.99 1.21
N GLN A 83 2.29 9.56 0.02
CA GLN A 83 3.21 10.54 -0.54
C GLN A 83 2.56 11.91 -0.33
N VAL A 84 3.25 12.78 0.40
CA VAL A 84 2.83 14.15 0.65
C VAL A 84 3.67 15.07 -0.23
N VAL A 85 3.01 15.89 -1.05
CA VAL A 85 3.67 16.97 -1.80
C VAL A 85 3.23 18.29 -1.21
N VAL A 86 4.16 19.06 -0.68
CA VAL A 86 3.95 20.43 -0.21
C VAL A 86 4.42 21.38 -1.30
N ILE A 87 3.51 22.19 -1.82
CA ILE A 87 3.80 23.21 -2.84
C ILE A 87 3.64 24.58 -2.17
N LEU A 88 4.75 25.29 -2.00
CA LEU A 88 4.77 26.66 -1.48
C LEU A 88 4.78 27.63 -2.66
N ILE A 89 3.79 28.53 -2.72
CA ILE A 89 3.71 29.61 -3.71
C ILE A 89 3.70 30.94 -2.96
N PRO A 90 4.87 31.56 -2.72
CA PRO A 90 4.97 32.86 -2.10
C PRO A 90 4.21 33.95 -2.88
N GLY A 91 3.83 35.02 -2.20
CA GLY A 91 3.01 36.11 -2.77
C GLY A 91 1.56 35.76 -3.12
N MET A 92 1.11 34.50 -3.02
CA MET A 92 -0.26 34.11 -3.36
C MET A 92 -1.28 34.59 -2.31
N ARG A 93 -1.83 35.79 -2.51
CA ARG A 93 -2.85 36.39 -1.63
C ARG A 93 -4.18 35.61 -1.70
N TRP A 94 -4.91 35.57 -0.58
CA TRP A 94 -6.10 34.73 -0.39
C TRP A 94 -7.21 34.95 -1.45
N ASP A 95 -7.40 36.20 -1.88
CA ASP A 95 -8.41 36.63 -2.86
C ASP A 95 -7.92 36.56 -4.32
N ALA A 96 -6.65 36.22 -4.55
CA ALA A 96 -6.10 36.05 -5.90
C ALA A 96 -6.85 34.94 -6.65
N LEU A 97 -7.16 33.84 -5.95
CA LEU A 97 -7.93 32.70 -6.47
C LEU A 97 -9.42 33.00 -6.72
N ASP A 98 -9.93 34.17 -6.30
CA ASP A 98 -11.31 34.61 -6.51
C ASP A 98 -11.42 35.83 -7.45
N THR A 99 -10.31 36.52 -7.70
CA THR A 99 -10.22 37.66 -8.62
C THR A 99 -9.73 37.25 -10.02
N TRP A 100 -8.94 36.19 -10.13
CA TRP A 100 -8.53 35.61 -11.42
C TRP A 100 -9.62 34.73 -12.05
N THR A 101 -9.68 34.69 -13.38
CA THR A 101 -10.71 33.94 -14.09
C THR A 101 -10.41 32.45 -14.13
N GLU A 102 -11.42 31.61 -14.43
CA GLU A 102 -11.18 30.18 -14.62
C GLU A 102 -10.23 29.84 -15.80
N ARG A 103 -9.87 30.83 -16.64
CA ARG A 103 -8.89 30.65 -17.73
C ARG A 103 -7.46 30.73 -17.21
N GLU A 104 -7.18 31.65 -16.27
CA GLU A 104 -5.91 31.70 -15.54
C GLU A 104 -5.77 30.45 -14.66
N LEU A 105 -6.77 30.16 -13.83
CA LEU A 105 -6.74 29.13 -12.77
C LEU A 105 -6.85 27.66 -13.24
N ARG A 106 -6.38 27.33 -14.46
CA ARG A 106 -6.54 25.99 -15.05
C ARG A 106 -5.86 24.88 -14.24
N GLY A 107 -4.63 25.11 -13.76
CA GLY A 107 -3.90 24.15 -12.91
C GLY A 107 -4.58 23.90 -11.55
N PHE A 108 -5.34 24.88 -11.04
CA PHE A 108 -6.00 24.81 -9.74
C PHE A 108 -7.39 24.12 -9.78
N ARG A 109 -8.04 24.04 -10.95
CA ARG A 109 -9.36 23.40 -11.12
C ARG A 109 -9.48 22.00 -10.48
N PRO A 110 -8.50 21.07 -10.58
CA PRO A 110 -8.59 19.76 -9.95
C PRO A 110 -8.62 19.84 -8.42
N PHE A 111 -7.81 20.72 -7.82
CA PHE A 111 -7.77 20.94 -6.37
C PHE A 111 -9.09 21.50 -5.83
N PHE A 112 -9.73 22.42 -6.58
CA PHE A 112 -11.03 22.98 -6.20
C PHE A 112 -12.20 21.99 -6.34
N SER A 113 -12.08 20.98 -7.20
CA SER A 113 -13.16 20.01 -7.49
C SER A 113 -13.02 18.66 -6.79
N HIS A 114 -11.81 18.29 -6.34
CA HIS A 114 -11.51 17.00 -5.71
C HIS A 114 -10.78 17.13 -4.35
N GLY A 115 -10.43 18.35 -3.94
CA GLY A 115 -9.72 18.64 -2.68
C GLY A 115 -10.54 19.50 -1.72
N VAL A 116 -9.83 20.16 -0.80
CA VAL A 116 -10.41 21.10 0.18
C VAL A 116 -9.71 22.44 0.03
N ARG A 117 -10.47 23.54 0.01
CA ARG A 117 -9.98 24.92 0.01
C ARG A 117 -10.49 25.65 1.25
N VAL A 118 -9.62 26.42 1.90
CA VAL A 118 -9.99 27.43 2.91
C VAL A 118 -10.16 28.80 2.24
N SER A 119 -10.98 29.68 2.83
CA SER A 119 -11.21 31.03 2.31
C SER A 119 -9.97 31.92 2.44
N GLN A 120 -9.26 31.82 3.57
CA GLN A 120 -8.04 32.57 3.88
C GLN A 120 -7.18 31.76 4.85
N VAL A 121 -5.85 31.89 4.73
CA VAL A 121 -4.90 31.58 5.80
C VAL A 121 -4.42 32.92 6.36
N ALA A 122 -4.45 33.08 7.68
CA ALA A 122 -3.87 34.24 8.35
C ALA A 122 -2.35 34.02 8.51
N PRO A 123 -1.49 34.93 8.04
CA PRO A 123 -0.05 34.84 8.31
C PRO A 123 0.26 35.20 9.76
N VAL A 124 1.44 34.80 10.23
CA VAL A 124 2.02 35.34 11.47
C VAL A 124 2.41 36.81 11.30
N PHE A 125 2.71 37.47 12.42
CA PHE A 125 3.30 38.80 12.44
C PHE A 125 4.79 38.71 12.82
N PRO A 126 5.70 39.41 12.12
CA PRO A 126 5.46 40.16 10.88
C PRO A 126 5.17 39.23 9.69
N SER A 127 4.38 39.71 8.73
CA SER A 127 4.03 38.96 7.51
C SER A 127 5.15 39.01 6.46
N PHE A 128 6.36 38.67 6.89
CA PHE A 128 7.57 38.53 6.10
C PHE A 128 7.76 37.06 5.69
N SER A 129 8.57 36.79 4.67
CA SER A 129 8.61 35.47 4.04
C SER A 129 9.33 34.43 4.91
N LEU A 130 10.56 34.71 5.38
CA LEU A 130 11.29 33.77 6.25
C LEU A 130 10.58 33.48 7.58
N PRO A 131 10.03 34.46 8.33
CA PRO A 131 9.21 34.16 9.51
C PRO A 131 8.01 33.28 9.19
N SER A 132 7.25 33.60 8.14
CA SER A 132 6.06 32.83 7.74
C SER A 132 6.40 31.40 7.32
N TRP A 133 7.49 31.19 6.57
CA TRP A 133 7.90 29.85 6.12
C TRP A 133 8.47 29.05 7.30
N THR A 134 9.19 29.71 8.23
CA THR A 134 9.72 29.07 9.45
C THR A 134 8.59 28.65 10.40
N THR A 135 7.53 29.45 10.54
CA THR A 135 6.28 29.03 11.20
C THR A 135 5.66 27.82 10.50
N LEU A 136 5.49 27.86 9.18
CA LEU A 136 4.85 26.78 8.41
C LEU A 136 5.58 25.43 8.50
N GLN A 137 6.91 25.44 8.64
CA GLN A 137 7.72 24.22 8.70
C GLN A 137 8.01 23.71 10.12
N THR A 138 7.89 24.54 11.16
CA THR A 138 8.11 24.14 12.58
C THR A 138 6.82 24.02 13.39
N GLY A 139 5.75 24.73 13.01
CA GLY A 139 4.51 24.85 13.77
C GLY A 139 4.54 25.85 14.93
N LEU A 140 5.61 26.65 15.04
CA LEU A 140 5.88 27.58 16.15
C LEU A 140 5.73 29.04 15.72
N TYR A 141 5.57 29.97 16.66
CA TYR A 141 5.55 31.40 16.36
C TYR A 141 6.97 32.00 16.16
N PRO A 142 7.10 33.18 15.50
CA PRO A 142 8.40 33.86 15.35
C PRO A 142 9.15 34.13 16.66
N GLU A 143 8.43 34.42 17.74
CA GLU A 143 9.01 34.60 19.09
C GLU A 143 9.55 33.29 19.69
N GLU A 144 9.06 32.13 19.26
CA GLU A 144 9.54 30.82 19.70
C GLU A 144 10.68 30.29 18.82
N HIS A 145 10.66 30.59 17.50
CA HIS A 145 11.64 30.10 16.53
C HIS A 145 12.71 31.13 16.11
N GLY A 146 12.79 32.29 16.76
CA GLY A 146 13.89 33.27 16.64
C GLY A 146 13.99 34.06 15.33
N ILE A 147 13.49 33.51 14.21
CA ILE A 147 13.46 34.20 12.91
C ILE A 147 12.35 35.26 12.88
N LEU A 148 12.71 36.50 13.24
CA LEU A 148 11.79 37.64 13.36
C LEU A 148 11.64 38.48 12.07
N GLY A 149 12.48 38.29 11.07
CA GLY A 149 12.39 39.00 9.78
C GLY A 149 13.33 38.45 8.71
N ASP A 150 13.14 38.89 7.47
CA ASP A 150 13.97 38.48 6.32
C ASP A 150 15.40 39.07 6.40
N ALA A 151 15.58 40.12 7.21
CA ALA A 151 16.87 40.58 7.71
C ALA A 151 16.75 41.00 9.19
N MET A 152 17.74 40.65 10.00
CA MET A 152 17.77 40.92 11.45
C MET A 152 19.21 40.94 12.00
N TYR A 153 19.39 41.32 13.26
CA TYR A 153 20.68 41.35 13.94
C TYR A 153 20.53 40.88 15.39
N ASP A 154 21.37 39.92 15.79
CA ASP A 154 21.47 39.45 17.17
C ASP A 154 22.59 40.21 17.90
N SER A 155 22.21 40.97 18.92
CA SER A 155 23.14 41.77 19.74
C SER A 155 23.90 40.97 20.80
N GLU A 156 23.44 39.77 21.19
CA GLU A 156 24.14 38.89 22.13
C GLU A 156 25.17 38.03 21.37
N ALA A 157 24.79 37.45 20.24
CA ALA A 157 25.69 36.68 19.38
C ALA A 157 26.59 37.55 18.49
N GLN A 158 26.28 38.85 18.34
CA GLN A 158 26.94 39.80 17.44
C GLN A 158 26.90 39.35 15.97
N MET A 159 25.71 38.98 15.48
CA MET A 159 25.50 38.37 14.16
C MET A 159 24.46 39.10 13.30
N ASP A 160 24.81 39.37 12.05
CA ASP A 160 23.87 39.80 11.01
C ASP A 160 23.15 38.61 10.34
N PHE A 161 21.90 38.81 9.95
CA PHE A 161 21.08 37.90 9.15
C PHE A 161 20.44 38.64 7.98
N ASP A 162 20.47 38.06 6.79
CA ASP A 162 19.89 38.63 5.56
C ASP A 162 19.63 37.45 4.58
N GLU A 163 18.37 37.25 4.18
CA GLU A 163 17.95 36.16 3.27
C GLU A 163 18.78 36.08 1.98
N PHE A 164 19.26 37.22 1.49
CA PHE A 164 19.97 37.34 0.22
C PHE A 164 21.50 37.26 0.37
N ARG A 165 22.00 36.85 1.54
CA ARG A 165 23.44 36.68 1.85
C ARG A 165 23.74 35.31 2.44
N ASP A 166 25.00 34.90 2.40
CA ASP A 166 25.46 33.64 3.00
C ASP A 166 25.29 33.57 4.54
N SER A 167 24.98 34.68 5.23
CA SER A 167 24.63 34.65 6.65
C SER A 167 23.32 33.90 6.94
N VAL A 168 22.43 33.75 5.96
CA VAL A 168 21.24 32.88 6.09
C VAL A 168 21.62 31.40 6.27
N LYS A 169 22.84 31.00 5.86
CA LYS A 169 23.35 29.61 5.96
C LYS A 169 24.11 29.33 7.25
N ASP A 170 24.29 30.33 8.13
CA ASP A 170 24.91 30.13 9.44
C ASP A 170 23.98 29.25 10.29
N ASP A 171 24.47 28.07 10.67
CA ASP A 171 23.66 26.99 11.21
C ASP A 171 23.04 27.33 12.59
N ARG A 172 23.68 28.27 13.30
CA ARG A 172 23.27 28.79 14.62
C ARG A 172 21.88 29.41 14.64
N TRP A 173 21.42 30.00 13.54
CA TRP A 173 20.04 30.53 13.43
C TRP A 173 18.97 29.43 13.40
N TRP A 174 19.37 28.19 13.09
CA TRP A 174 18.45 27.10 12.73
C TRP A 174 18.46 25.93 13.72
N GLN A 175 19.55 25.71 14.47
CA GLN A 175 19.66 24.58 15.41
C GLN A 175 18.64 24.62 16.59
N GLU A 176 17.98 25.75 16.83
CA GLU A 176 17.02 25.90 17.94
C GLU A 176 15.74 25.09 17.75
N ARG A 177 15.17 24.98 16.53
CA ARG A 177 13.85 24.36 16.28
C ARG A 177 13.85 23.46 15.04
N GLU A 178 13.36 22.24 15.20
CA GLU A 178 13.34 21.22 14.15
C GLU A 178 12.21 21.46 13.12
N PRO A 179 12.52 21.45 11.80
CA PRO A 179 11.51 21.56 10.75
C PRO A 179 11.03 20.18 10.27
N ILE A 180 9.79 20.13 9.77
CA ILE A 180 9.06 18.90 9.41
C ILE A 180 9.78 17.94 8.45
N TRP A 181 10.69 18.43 7.57
CA TRP A 181 11.48 17.55 6.70
C TRP A 181 12.56 16.77 7.47
N ILE A 182 13.11 17.35 8.54
CA ILE A 182 14.03 16.67 9.45
C ILE A 182 13.24 15.66 10.28
N THR A 183 12.12 16.06 10.90
CA THR A 183 11.24 15.15 11.65
C THR A 183 10.80 13.94 10.84
N ALA A 184 10.47 14.14 9.56
CA ALA A 184 10.15 13.04 8.64
C ALA A 184 11.39 12.16 8.35
N THR A 185 12.57 12.75 8.17
CA THR A 185 13.84 12.01 7.95
C THR A 185 14.22 11.18 9.20
N GLU A 186 14.10 11.76 10.40
CA GLU A 186 14.27 11.10 11.71
C GLU A 186 13.31 9.90 11.85
N ALA A 187 12.05 10.07 11.42
CA ALA A 187 11.03 9.02 11.39
C ALA A 187 11.24 7.98 10.27
N GLY A 188 12.43 7.90 9.67
CA GLY A 188 12.80 6.91 8.65
C GLY A 188 12.05 7.08 7.33
N ARG A 189 11.57 8.29 7.02
CA ARG A 189 10.91 8.60 5.74
C ARG A 189 11.92 9.07 4.72
N ARG A 190 11.64 8.79 3.45
CA ARG A 190 12.42 9.32 2.33
C ARG A 190 11.88 10.70 1.96
N VAL A 191 12.70 11.71 2.17
CA VAL A 191 12.32 13.13 2.10
C VAL A 191 13.15 13.84 1.04
N ALA A 192 12.50 14.72 0.28
CA ALA A 192 13.14 15.58 -0.71
C ALA A 192 12.67 17.03 -0.57
N THR A 193 13.60 17.96 -0.60
CA THR A 193 13.34 19.40 -0.71
C THR A 193 13.85 19.91 -2.06
N LEU A 194 13.08 20.81 -2.68
CA LEU A 194 13.34 21.39 -4.00
C LEU A 194 13.17 22.90 -3.92
N GLN A 195 14.28 23.64 -3.96
CA GLN A 195 14.31 25.11 -3.84
C GLN A 195 13.72 25.62 -2.52
N TRP A 196 13.83 24.84 -1.43
CA TRP A 196 13.29 25.22 -0.13
C TRP A 196 14.35 25.96 0.70
N ASN A 197 14.02 27.11 1.30
CA ASN A 197 14.98 27.88 2.09
C ASN A 197 15.60 27.02 3.21
N ASN A 198 16.92 27.06 3.29
CA ASN A 198 17.75 26.48 4.34
C ASN A 198 17.61 24.96 4.53
N ALA A 199 16.97 24.24 3.59
CA ALA A 199 16.86 22.78 3.63
C ALA A 199 18.16 22.06 3.20
N ASP A 200 19.16 22.82 2.75
CA ASP A 200 20.56 22.44 2.54
C ASP A 200 21.47 22.75 3.75
N VAL A 201 20.97 23.48 4.76
CA VAL A 201 21.65 23.67 6.05
C VAL A 201 21.39 22.45 6.95
N PRO A 202 22.41 21.79 7.52
CA PRO A 202 22.19 20.66 8.42
C PRO A 202 21.51 21.07 9.74
N PHE A 203 20.45 20.37 10.12
CA PHE A 203 19.83 20.48 11.45
C PHE A 203 20.30 19.29 12.28
N TYR A 204 20.95 19.54 13.42
CA TYR A 204 21.57 18.51 14.27
C TYR A 204 22.51 17.57 13.50
N GLY A 205 23.18 18.08 12.45
CA GLY A 205 24.04 17.32 11.54
C GLY A 205 23.30 16.42 10.54
N LYS A 206 21.98 16.56 10.39
CA LYS A 206 21.12 15.77 9.48
C LYS A 206 20.60 16.61 8.32
N LEU A 207 20.40 15.94 7.19
CA LEU A 207 19.80 16.46 5.96
C LEU A 207 18.83 15.41 5.38
N PRO A 208 17.79 15.82 4.63
CA PRO A 208 16.95 14.89 3.87
C PRO A 208 17.74 14.21 2.73
N GLU A 209 17.24 13.09 2.21
CA GLU A 209 17.88 12.29 1.14
C GLU A 209 18.13 13.12 -0.14
N VAL A 210 17.25 14.09 -0.42
CA VAL A 210 17.51 15.15 -1.40
C VAL A 210 17.33 16.49 -0.71
N ALA A 211 18.43 17.22 -0.56
CA ALA A 211 18.51 18.53 0.08
C ALA A 211 18.85 19.61 -0.95
N GLN A 212 17.84 20.22 -1.58
CA GLN A 212 18.07 21.34 -2.51
C GLN A 212 17.55 22.65 -1.91
N GLY A 213 18.49 23.44 -1.38
CA GLY A 213 18.28 24.81 -0.93
C GLY A 213 17.75 25.73 -2.04
N TYR A 214 17.18 26.88 -1.64
CA TYR A 214 16.78 27.92 -2.57
C TYR A 214 17.97 28.53 -3.32
N THR A 215 17.76 28.91 -4.58
CA THR A 215 18.76 29.51 -5.46
C THR A 215 18.06 30.28 -6.58
N ALA A 216 18.14 31.62 -6.53
CA ALA A 216 17.37 32.59 -7.34
C ALA A 216 17.55 32.56 -8.88
N SER A 217 18.15 31.51 -9.45
CA SER A 217 18.43 31.34 -10.89
C SER A 217 18.32 29.88 -11.37
N SER A 218 17.87 28.96 -10.51
CA SER A 218 18.26 27.54 -10.62
C SER A 218 17.48 26.67 -11.60
N SER A 219 16.19 26.95 -11.81
CA SER A 219 15.30 25.98 -12.47
C SER A 219 14.00 26.60 -13.00
N SER A 220 13.53 26.07 -14.13
CA SER A 220 12.22 26.43 -14.70
C SER A 220 11.06 25.74 -13.96
N PHE A 221 9.83 26.26 -14.07
CA PHE A 221 8.66 25.60 -13.49
C PHE A 221 8.48 24.16 -13.99
N LEU A 222 8.65 23.93 -15.31
CA LEU A 222 8.54 22.60 -15.91
C LEU A 222 9.56 21.63 -15.32
N GLU A 223 10.80 22.06 -15.14
CA GLU A 223 11.87 21.29 -14.51
C GLU A 223 11.57 20.96 -13.02
N ARG A 224 10.97 21.90 -12.28
CA ARG A 224 10.49 21.61 -10.90
C ARG A 224 9.38 20.55 -10.92
N VAL A 225 8.41 20.63 -11.84
CA VAL A 225 7.36 19.61 -12.02
C VAL A 225 7.92 18.25 -12.45
N GLU A 226 8.90 18.21 -13.35
CA GLU A 226 9.58 16.98 -13.76
C GLU A 226 10.36 16.34 -12.59
N ASN A 227 11.05 17.14 -11.79
CA ASN A 227 11.76 16.68 -10.59
C ASN A 227 10.79 16.14 -9.52
N VAL A 228 9.69 16.84 -9.22
CA VAL A 228 8.63 16.31 -8.32
C VAL A 228 8.06 14.99 -8.87
N THR A 229 7.77 14.93 -10.17
CA THR A 229 7.22 13.71 -10.82
C THR A 229 8.21 12.54 -10.77
N LYS A 230 9.50 12.80 -10.91
CA LYS A 230 10.58 11.82 -10.76
C LYS A 230 10.67 11.31 -9.33
N LEU A 231 10.65 12.18 -8.33
CA LEU A 231 10.68 11.82 -6.90
C LEU A 231 9.44 11.01 -6.49
N LEU A 232 8.24 11.36 -7.00
CA LEU A 232 7.02 10.58 -6.80
C LEU A 232 7.17 9.15 -7.33
N ARG A 233 7.69 8.97 -8.55
CA ARG A 233 7.99 7.65 -9.13
C ARG A 233 9.08 6.88 -8.39
N GLN A 234 9.95 7.58 -7.65
CA GLN A 234 10.96 6.99 -6.78
C GLN A 234 10.43 6.69 -5.37
N GLU A 235 9.12 6.77 -5.10
CA GLU A 235 8.48 6.47 -3.81
C GLU A 235 8.98 7.32 -2.62
N PHE A 236 9.35 8.58 -2.85
CA PHE A 236 9.56 9.54 -1.75
C PHE A 236 8.25 9.76 -0.97
N ASN A 237 8.34 9.89 0.36
CA ASN A 237 7.19 10.03 1.25
C ASN A 237 6.79 11.49 1.48
N LEU A 238 7.77 12.39 1.51
CA LEU A 238 7.57 13.84 1.64
C LEU A 238 8.41 14.55 0.58
N ILE A 239 7.76 15.37 -0.24
CA ILE A 239 8.40 16.21 -1.26
C ILE A 239 7.94 17.64 -0.99
N MET A 240 8.88 18.55 -0.73
CA MET A 240 8.59 19.95 -0.44
C MET A 240 9.22 20.82 -1.53
N VAL A 241 8.42 21.63 -2.23
CA VAL A 241 8.85 22.43 -3.38
C VAL A 241 8.33 23.86 -3.29
N SER A 242 9.18 24.84 -3.62
CA SER A 242 8.79 26.24 -3.74
C SER A 242 8.57 26.66 -5.20
N TYR A 243 7.77 27.71 -5.41
CA TYR A 243 7.69 28.45 -6.67
C TYR A 243 7.59 29.97 -6.43
N ASP A 244 8.74 30.62 -6.48
CA ASP A 244 9.00 32.04 -6.25
C ASP A 244 8.49 32.99 -7.35
N GLY A 245 8.10 32.48 -8.51
CA GLY A 245 7.77 33.30 -9.69
C GLY A 245 6.63 34.30 -9.47
N LEU A 246 5.60 33.93 -8.69
CA LEU A 246 4.46 34.78 -8.40
C LEU A 246 4.83 35.96 -7.48
N GLU A 247 5.66 35.72 -6.46
CA GLU A 247 6.19 36.75 -5.57
C GLU A 247 7.13 37.69 -6.32
N ASN A 248 8.06 37.15 -7.11
CA ASN A 248 8.96 37.93 -7.95
C ASN A 248 8.20 38.84 -8.95
N ALA A 249 7.09 38.37 -9.52
CA ALA A 249 6.20 39.22 -10.33
C ALA A 249 5.45 40.26 -9.48
N THR A 250 4.97 39.88 -8.30
CA THR A 250 4.19 40.75 -7.39
C THR A 250 5.03 41.90 -6.82
N LEU A 251 6.26 41.63 -6.40
CA LEU A 251 7.22 42.63 -5.91
C LEU A 251 7.61 43.63 -7.02
N LYS A 252 7.71 43.16 -8.27
CA LYS A 252 8.17 43.96 -9.41
C LYS A 252 7.08 44.81 -10.07
N TYR A 253 5.83 44.31 -10.11
CA TYR A 253 4.74 44.93 -10.87
C TYR A 253 3.52 45.30 -10.01
N GLY A 254 3.43 44.79 -8.77
CA GLY A 254 2.27 44.93 -7.89
C GLY A 254 1.23 43.81 -8.08
N PRO A 255 0.47 43.44 -7.03
CA PRO A 255 -0.38 42.24 -7.02
C PRO A 255 -1.59 42.30 -7.97
N PHE A 256 -1.99 43.49 -8.42
CA PHE A 256 -3.11 43.70 -9.35
C PHE A 256 -2.65 43.97 -10.80
N SER A 257 -1.38 43.73 -11.10
CA SER A 257 -0.82 43.88 -12.44
C SER A 257 -1.26 42.77 -13.40
N LYS A 258 -1.15 43.01 -14.71
CA LYS A 258 -1.46 41.99 -15.73
C LYS A 258 -0.35 40.95 -15.83
N GLU A 259 0.86 41.40 -15.52
CA GLU A 259 2.11 40.64 -15.47
C GLU A 259 2.00 39.52 -14.43
N VAL A 260 1.50 39.80 -13.22
CA VAL A 260 1.25 38.79 -12.18
C VAL A 260 0.31 37.68 -12.65
N MET A 261 -0.77 38.01 -13.36
CA MET A 261 -1.71 37.00 -13.88
C MET A 261 -1.05 36.01 -14.84
N PHE A 262 0.01 36.39 -15.57
CA PHE A 262 0.73 35.47 -16.46
C PHE A 262 1.48 34.35 -15.72
N TYR A 263 1.83 34.54 -14.44
CA TYR A 263 2.51 33.52 -13.62
C TYR A 263 1.55 32.46 -13.03
N VAL A 264 0.25 32.57 -13.32
CA VAL A 264 -0.82 31.69 -12.81
C VAL A 264 -1.25 30.61 -13.81
N PHE A 265 -0.92 30.76 -15.10
CA PHE A 265 -1.39 29.90 -16.20
C PHE A 265 -0.74 28.49 -16.26
N ILE A 266 -0.04 28.06 -15.20
CA ILE A 266 0.82 26.87 -15.16
C ILE A 266 0.23 25.74 -14.30
#